data_AF-A0A8T3TN31-F1
#
_entry.id   AF-A0A8T3TN31-F1
#
_cell.length_a   1.000
_cell.length_b   1.000
_cell.length_c   1.000
_cell.angle_alpha   90.00
_cell.angle_beta   90.00
_cell.angle_gamma   90.00
#
_symmetry.space_group_name_H-M   'P 1'
#
loop_
_entity.id
_entity.type
_entity.pdbx_description
1 polymer ?
#
loop_
_entity_poly.entity_id
_entity_poly.type
_entity_poly.pdbx_seq_one_letter_code
_entity_poly.pdbx_strand_id
1 'polypeptide(L)'
;MAATSMKQLLEAGVHFGHQTRRWNPKMREYIFAERNGIHIIDLAQTVSLLDQALDFVRETVRRGDSVLFVGTKKQAQEALAEAAQRSGQHYVNTRWLGGMLTNFTTIKRRIQRLEALEARRDSGEFERLTKKEASKLGEEIKKLDAVLGGIRKMRRLPGAIFIVDPHRELIAVAEARRLEIPIVAMTDTNCDPDQIDWVIPANDDAIRSVKLICGMVADAASVAQQERQAKLDEEFEQAEALPPVDETALTSEADYSAALATGEALVFEPEPEDDEDEERKARARRALHLEEGEPPHDPDREHERNIAEHAKEPRP
;
A
#
# COMPACT_ATOMS: atom_id res chain seq x y z
N MET A 1 -23.35 -3.09 13.54
CA MET A 1 -22.57 -1.86 13.28
C MET A 1 -22.52 -1.04 14.55
N ALA A 2 -21.32 -0.80 15.10
CA ALA A 2 -21.17 0.24 16.13
C ALA A 2 -21.13 1.57 15.37
N ALA A 3 -22.26 2.27 15.33
CA ALA A 3 -22.34 3.59 14.70
C ALA A 3 -21.35 4.53 15.41
N THR A 4 -20.47 5.18 14.64
CA THR A 4 -19.54 6.17 15.14
C THR A 4 -20.32 7.27 15.84
N SER A 5 -20.27 7.34 17.18
CA SER A 5 -21.01 8.36 17.90
C SER A 5 -20.29 9.70 17.79
N MET A 6 -20.97 10.72 17.25
CA MET A 6 -20.46 12.10 17.21
C MET A 6 -19.95 12.57 18.59
N LYS A 7 -20.58 12.09 19.67
CA LYS A 7 -20.16 12.36 21.05
C LYS A 7 -18.75 11.83 21.34
N GLN A 8 -18.42 10.62 20.88
CA GLN A 8 -17.09 10.04 21.07
C GLN A 8 -16.01 10.82 20.31
N LEU A 9 -16.30 11.25 19.07
CA LEU A 9 -15.38 12.09 18.29
C LEU A 9 -15.15 13.44 18.97
N LEU A 10 -16.20 14.03 19.56
CA LEU A 10 -16.11 15.28 20.31
C LEU A 10 -15.24 15.12 21.57
N GLU A 11 -15.47 14.08 22.38
CA GLU A 11 -14.72 13.79 23.60
C GLU A 11 -13.24 13.46 23.35
N ALA A 12 -12.95 12.78 22.23
CA ALA A 12 -11.59 12.46 21.80
C ALA A 12 -10.84 13.69 21.26
N GLY A 13 -11.55 14.78 20.92
CA GLY A 13 -10.96 16.02 20.41
C GLY A 13 -10.65 15.99 18.91
N VAL A 14 -11.41 15.20 18.13
CA VAL A 14 -11.25 15.03 16.67
C VAL A 14 -11.54 16.33 15.91
N HIS A 15 -12.42 17.16 16.45
CA HIS A 15 -12.90 18.41 15.83
C HIS A 15 -11.91 19.58 15.88
N PHE A 16 -10.80 19.47 16.60
CA PHE A 16 -9.80 20.53 16.65
C PHE A 16 -8.88 20.43 15.44
N GLY A 17 -8.78 21.50 14.66
CA GLY A 17 -7.77 21.64 13.61
C GLY A 17 -6.54 22.43 14.08
N HIS A 18 -5.75 22.91 13.12
CA HIS A 18 -4.59 23.76 13.35
C HIS A 18 -4.97 25.25 13.49
N GLN A 19 -3.94 26.05 13.76
CA GLN A 19 -4.04 27.51 13.80
C GLN A 19 -4.41 28.10 12.44
N THR A 20 -5.14 29.21 12.43
CA THR A 20 -5.62 29.90 11.21
C THR A 20 -4.52 30.36 10.25
N ARG A 21 -3.26 30.41 10.70
CA ARG A 21 -2.11 30.74 9.84
C ARG A 21 -1.55 29.56 9.06
N ARG A 22 -1.91 28.32 9.43
CA ARG A 22 -1.31 27.08 8.91
C ARG A 22 -2.30 26.21 8.15
N TRP A 23 -3.40 26.77 7.68
CA TRP A 23 -4.44 26.03 6.97
C TRP A 23 -4.22 26.04 5.45
N ASN A 24 -4.75 25.02 4.79
CA ASN A 24 -4.83 24.90 3.35
C ASN A 24 -6.21 25.40 2.87
N PRO A 25 -6.28 26.37 1.94
CA PRO A 25 -7.56 26.88 1.40
C PRO A 25 -8.51 25.82 0.84
N LYS A 26 -7.99 24.68 0.36
CA LYS A 26 -8.80 23.56 -0.15
C LYS A 26 -9.57 22.84 0.95
N MET A 27 -9.08 22.86 2.20
CA MET A 27 -9.77 22.27 3.35
C MET A 27 -10.97 23.11 3.84
N ARG A 28 -11.29 24.24 3.18
CA ARG A 28 -12.37 25.15 3.58
C ARG A 28 -13.72 24.45 3.74
N GLU A 29 -14.02 23.46 2.89
CA GLU A 29 -15.29 22.73 2.93
C GLU A 29 -15.48 21.88 4.19
N TYR A 30 -14.38 21.39 4.78
CA TYR A 30 -14.38 20.58 5.99
C TYR A 30 -14.28 21.41 7.29
N ILE A 31 -14.01 22.71 7.18
CA ILE A 31 -13.87 23.62 8.33
C ILE A 31 -15.22 24.26 8.62
N PHE A 32 -15.73 24.02 9.83
CA PHE A 32 -17.01 24.57 10.31
C PHE A 32 -16.88 26.02 10.78
N ALA A 33 -15.90 26.30 11.66
CA ALA A 33 -15.74 27.62 12.28
C ALA A 33 -14.29 27.85 12.73
N GLU A 34 -13.98 29.07 13.15
CA GLU A 34 -12.75 29.39 13.87
C GLU A 34 -13.08 29.92 15.27
N ARG A 35 -12.33 29.46 16.28
CA ARG A 35 -12.47 29.92 17.66
C ARG A 35 -11.11 30.06 18.31
N ASN A 36 -10.83 31.22 18.89
CA ASN A 36 -9.53 31.51 19.55
C ASN A 36 -8.32 31.26 18.62
N GLY A 37 -8.47 31.48 17.31
CA GLY A 37 -7.40 31.26 16.33
C GLY A 37 -7.13 29.80 15.96
N ILE A 38 -8.01 28.87 16.34
CA ILE A 38 -7.96 27.44 15.96
C ILE A 38 -9.18 27.13 15.09
N HIS A 39 -8.97 26.40 14.00
CA HIS A 39 -10.06 25.91 13.17
C HIS A 39 -10.81 24.75 13.83
N ILE A 40 -12.12 24.72 13.66
CA ILE A 40 -13.00 23.65 14.11
C ILE A 40 -13.46 22.90 12.86
N ILE A 41 -13.20 21.60 12.83
CA ILE A 41 -13.60 20.69 11.76
C ILE A 41 -15.06 20.28 11.95
N ASP A 42 -15.80 20.17 10.85
CA ASP A 42 -17.19 19.72 10.85
C ASP A 42 -17.30 18.21 11.12
N LEU A 43 -17.70 17.86 12.35
CA LEU A 43 -17.86 16.46 12.75
C LEU A 43 -18.98 15.74 11.99
N ALA A 44 -20.01 16.44 11.49
CA ALA A 44 -21.07 15.78 10.74
C ALA A 44 -20.52 15.22 9.41
N GLN A 45 -19.68 16.00 8.74
CA GLN A 45 -18.94 15.56 7.56
C GLN A 45 -17.94 14.45 7.92
N THR A 46 -17.19 14.61 9.01
CA THR A 46 -16.25 13.58 9.48
C THR A 46 -16.94 12.23 9.69
N VAL A 47 -18.13 12.18 10.31
CA VAL A 47 -18.85 10.92 10.52
C VAL A 47 -19.20 10.26 9.17
N SER A 48 -19.76 11.01 8.23
CA SER A 48 -20.16 10.47 6.93
C SER A 48 -18.97 9.98 6.10
N LEU A 49 -17.87 10.74 6.09
CA LEU A 49 -16.66 10.37 5.35
C LEU A 49 -15.89 9.24 6.02
N LEU A 50 -15.88 9.20 7.35
CA LEU A 50 -15.29 8.10 8.11
C LEU A 50 -16.02 6.80 7.83
N ASP A 51 -17.36 6.80 7.83
CA ASP A 51 -18.14 5.59 7.53
C ASP A 51 -17.83 5.06 6.11
N GLN A 52 -17.75 5.95 5.11
CA GLN A 52 -17.34 5.59 3.74
C GLN A 52 -15.92 5.00 3.70
N ALA A 53 -14.96 5.62 4.39
CA ALA A 53 -13.60 5.13 4.48
C ALA A 53 -13.50 3.77 5.18
N LEU A 54 -14.28 3.55 6.25
CA LEU A 54 -14.33 2.27 6.95
C LEU A 54 -14.94 1.17 6.06
N ASP A 55 -15.96 1.48 5.28
CA ASP A 55 -16.55 0.54 4.32
C ASP A 55 -15.56 0.16 3.22
N PHE A 56 -14.80 1.13 2.70
CA PHE A 56 -13.72 0.86 1.74
C PHE A 56 -12.62 -0.05 2.33
N VAL A 57 -12.22 0.20 3.58
CA VAL A 57 -11.24 -0.63 4.28
C VAL A 57 -11.75 -2.07 4.46
N ARG A 58 -13.02 -2.24 4.84
CA ARG A 58 -13.64 -3.57 4.95
C ARG A 58 -13.62 -4.30 3.62
N GLU A 59 -14.01 -3.62 2.55
CA GLU A 59 -14.04 -4.19 1.20
C GLU A 59 -12.65 -4.62 0.73
N THR A 60 -11.63 -3.78 0.96
CA THR A 60 -10.23 -4.10 0.64
C THR A 60 -9.77 -5.38 1.34
N VAL A 61 -10.05 -5.50 2.64
CA VAL A 61 -9.65 -6.68 3.42
C VAL A 61 -10.47 -7.93 3.03
N ARG A 62 -11.76 -7.77 2.68
CA ARG A 62 -12.60 -8.87 2.17
C ARG A 62 -12.05 -9.46 0.87
N ARG A 63 -11.51 -8.63 -0.03
CA ARG A 63 -10.79 -9.08 -1.24
C ARG A 63 -9.51 -9.86 -0.92
N GLY A 64 -9.02 -9.77 0.31
CA GLY A 64 -7.79 -10.42 0.76
C GLY A 64 -6.54 -9.55 0.64
N ASP A 65 -6.71 -8.26 0.34
CA ASP A 65 -5.62 -7.30 0.31
C ASP A 65 -5.30 -6.78 1.72
N SER A 66 -4.01 -6.54 1.97
CA SER A 66 -3.54 -5.97 3.24
C SER A 66 -3.63 -4.46 3.22
N VAL A 67 -3.94 -3.87 4.38
CA VAL A 67 -3.92 -2.43 4.60
C VAL A 67 -2.62 -2.05 5.31
N LEU A 68 -1.91 -1.05 4.78
CA LEU A 68 -0.69 -0.53 5.39
C LEU A 68 -1.00 0.73 6.20
N PHE A 69 -0.76 0.68 7.51
CA PHE A 69 -0.89 1.84 8.39
C PHE A 69 0.42 2.65 8.39
N VAL A 70 0.34 3.95 8.15
CA VAL A 70 1.51 4.84 8.09
C VAL A 70 1.30 6.06 8.97
N GLY A 71 2.27 6.35 9.84
CA GLY A 71 2.28 7.58 10.61
C GLY A 71 3.55 7.74 11.42
N THR A 72 4.41 8.69 11.05
CA THR A 72 5.69 8.92 11.75
C THR A 72 5.60 9.93 12.89
N LYS A 73 4.42 10.56 13.05
CA LYS A 73 4.15 11.54 14.09
C LYS A 73 4.24 10.88 15.46
N LYS A 74 4.85 11.56 16.45
CA LYS A 74 5.08 11.00 17.80
C LYS A 74 3.76 10.58 18.46
N GLN A 75 2.70 11.34 18.22
CA GLN A 75 1.36 11.10 18.75
C GLN A 75 0.66 9.91 18.08
N ALA A 76 1.06 9.55 16.85
CA ALA A 76 0.51 8.44 16.09
C ALA A 76 1.30 7.13 16.27
N GLN A 77 2.60 7.22 16.55
CA GLN A 77 3.54 6.10 16.57
C GLN A 77 3.07 4.85 17.33
N GLU A 78 2.65 5.03 18.58
CA GLU A 78 2.22 3.93 19.45
C GLU A 78 0.82 3.46 19.10
N ALA A 79 -0.12 4.41 18.97
CA ALA A 79 -1.52 4.11 18.67
C ALA A 79 -1.70 3.34 17.35
N LEU A 80 -0.91 3.71 16.33
CA LEU A 80 -0.94 3.08 15.02
C LEU A 80 -0.33 1.68 15.04
N ALA A 81 0.80 1.49 15.74
CA ALA A 81 1.42 0.18 15.89
C ALA A 81 0.53 -0.80 16.67
N GLU A 82 -0.05 -0.35 17.79
CA GLU A 82 -0.99 -1.13 18.60
C GLU A 82 -2.21 -1.57 17.78
N ALA A 83 -2.79 -0.64 17.01
CA ALA A 83 -3.97 -0.90 16.17
C ALA A 83 -3.67 -1.86 15.00
N ALA A 84 -2.57 -1.66 14.29
CA ALA A 84 -2.17 -2.53 13.19
C ALA A 84 -1.84 -3.95 13.67
N GLN A 85 -1.11 -4.08 14.79
CA GLN A 85 -0.79 -5.38 15.37
C GLN A 85 -2.05 -6.14 15.82
N ARG A 86 -3.01 -5.45 16.44
CA ARG A 86 -4.29 -6.04 16.86
C ARG A 86 -5.11 -6.58 15.68
N SER A 87 -5.07 -5.87 14.55
CA SER A 87 -5.79 -6.24 13.33
C SER A 87 -5.01 -7.16 12.39
N GLY A 88 -3.78 -7.56 12.76
CA GLY A 88 -2.91 -8.39 11.91
C GLY A 88 -2.40 -7.69 10.64
N GLN A 89 -2.55 -6.37 10.55
CA GLN A 89 -2.16 -5.55 9.41
C GLN A 89 -0.72 -5.03 9.52
N HIS A 90 -0.19 -4.49 8.43
CA HIS A 90 1.17 -3.97 8.37
C HIS A 90 1.23 -2.51 8.81
N TYR A 91 2.38 -2.06 9.33
CA TYR A 91 2.54 -0.68 9.74
C TYR A 91 3.94 -0.11 9.53
N VAL A 92 4.01 1.22 9.43
CA VAL A 92 5.22 2.04 9.47
C VAL A 92 5.00 3.20 10.44
N ASN A 93 5.63 3.14 11.60
CA ASN A 93 5.44 4.13 12.66
C ASN A 93 6.66 5.03 12.90
N THR A 94 7.89 4.61 12.59
CA THR A 94 9.08 5.43 12.88
C THR A 94 9.43 6.40 11.76
N ARG A 95 9.74 5.87 10.58
CA ARG A 95 10.19 6.67 9.44
C ARG A 95 9.84 5.99 8.12
N TRP A 96 9.21 6.74 7.21
CA TRP A 96 9.09 6.35 5.82
C TRP A 96 10.45 6.47 5.10
N LEU A 97 10.92 5.37 4.52
CA LEU A 97 12.08 5.39 3.62
C LEU A 97 11.58 5.60 2.20
N GLY A 98 12.13 6.58 1.48
CA GLY A 98 11.81 6.75 0.06
C GLY A 98 12.15 5.47 -0.73
N GLY A 99 11.24 5.04 -1.59
CA GLY A 99 11.32 3.77 -2.27
C GLY A 99 10.65 2.61 -1.54
N MET A 100 9.87 2.88 -0.48
CA MET A 100 9.27 1.82 0.33
C MET A 100 8.28 0.95 -0.46
N LEU A 101 7.46 1.58 -1.31
CA LEU A 101 6.52 0.89 -2.18
C LEU A 101 7.11 0.78 -3.59
N THR A 102 7.69 1.87 -4.07
CA THR A 102 8.16 1.98 -5.45
C THR A 102 9.41 1.17 -5.76
N ASN A 103 10.24 0.87 -4.77
CA ASN A 103 11.43 0.01 -4.89
C ASN A 103 11.36 -1.14 -3.87
N PHE A 104 10.22 -1.84 -3.87
CA PHE A 104 9.92 -2.91 -2.92
C PHE A 104 10.94 -4.06 -2.94
N THR A 105 11.56 -4.34 -4.08
CA THR A 105 12.63 -5.35 -4.20
C THR A 105 13.85 -5.02 -3.33
N THR A 106 14.23 -3.74 -3.23
CA THR A 106 15.33 -3.30 -2.37
C THR A 106 14.94 -3.33 -0.90
N ILE A 107 13.70 -2.99 -0.56
CA ILE A 107 13.19 -3.11 0.79
C ILE A 107 13.15 -4.57 1.25
N LYS A 108 12.67 -5.49 0.41
CA LYS A 108 12.72 -6.94 0.66
C LYS A 108 14.13 -7.42 0.98
N ARG A 109 15.15 -6.99 0.21
CA ARG A 109 16.56 -7.31 0.51
C ARG A 109 17.01 -6.79 1.89
N ARG A 110 16.54 -5.61 2.31
CA ARG A 110 16.82 -5.07 3.64
C ARG A 110 16.11 -5.84 4.75
N ILE A 111 14.89 -6.32 4.51
CA ILE A 111 14.18 -7.20 5.45
C ILE A 111 14.94 -8.53 5.59
N GLN A 112 15.33 -9.15 4.47
CA GLN A 112 16.16 -10.38 4.49
C GLN A 112 17.49 -10.16 5.22
N ARG A 113 18.11 -8.98 5.08
CA ARG A 113 19.31 -8.61 5.84
C ARG A 113 19.05 -8.54 7.35
N LEU A 114 17.92 -7.96 7.77
CA LEU A 114 17.50 -7.95 9.18
C LEU A 114 17.33 -9.39 9.70
N GLU A 115 16.62 -10.23 8.97
CA GLU A 115 16.39 -11.64 9.35
C GLU A 115 17.71 -12.43 9.45
N ALA A 116 18.63 -12.20 8.51
CA ALA A 116 19.96 -12.82 8.57
C ALA A 116 20.79 -12.35 9.78
N LEU A 117 20.69 -11.07 10.16
CA LEU A 117 21.38 -10.54 11.34
C LEU A 117 20.80 -11.09 12.65
N GLU A 118 19.47 -11.22 12.73
CA GLU A 118 18.80 -11.86 13.87
C GLU A 118 19.17 -13.34 13.97
N ALA A 119 19.18 -14.07 12.86
CA ALA A 119 19.58 -15.48 12.85
C ALA A 119 21.01 -15.69 13.36
N ARG A 120 21.96 -14.80 13.00
CA ARG A 120 23.34 -14.83 13.51
C ARG A 120 23.44 -14.51 15.01
N ARG A 121 22.60 -13.58 15.47
CA ARG A 121 22.50 -13.25 16.90
C ARG A 121 22.00 -14.47 17.67
N ASP A 122 20.94 -15.10 17.18
CA ASP A 122 20.27 -16.22 17.84
C ASP A 122 21.10 -17.51 17.77
N SER A 123 21.97 -17.66 16.75
CA SER A 123 22.96 -18.76 16.67
C SER A 123 24.18 -18.57 17.58
N GLY A 124 24.24 -17.49 18.39
CA GLY A 124 25.35 -17.21 19.30
C GLY A 124 26.62 -16.70 18.63
N GLU A 125 26.58 -16.30 17.35
CA GLU A 125 27.78 -15.78 16.64
C GLU A 125 28.29 -14.49 17.30
N PHE A 126 27.39 -13.70 17.88
CA PHE A 126 27.71 -12.41 18.52
C PHE A 126 28.62 -12.56 19.73
N GLU A 127 28.59 -13.71 20.41
CA GLU A 127 29.45 -13.99 21.57
C GLU A 127 30.91 -14.24 21.18
N ARG A 128 31.13 -14.65 19.92
CA ARG A 128 32.48 -14.89 19.37
C ARG A 128 33.13 -13.62 18.81
N LEU A 129 32.35 -12.55 18.65
CA LEU A 129 32.81 -11.27 18.14
C LEU A 129 33.35 -10.38 19.26
N THR A 130 34.12 -9.36 18.88
CA THR A 130 34.53 -8.35 19.84
C THR A 130 33.31 -7.55 20.33
N LYS A 131 33.33 -7.07 21.58
CA LYS A 131 32.22 -6.26 22.15
C LYS A 131 31.84 -5.06 21.26
N LYS A 132 32.82 -4.45 20.58
CA LYS A 132 32.60 -3.33 19.66
C LYS A 132 31.81 -3.76 18.43
N GLU A 133 32.16 -4.88 17.82
CA GLU A 133 31.47 -5.41 16.64
C GLU A 133 30.08 -5.91 16.98
N ALA A 134 29.94 -6.66 18.08
CA ALA A 134 28.64 -7.12 18.58
C ALA A 134 27.71 -5.92 18.87
N SER A 135 28.21 -4.84 19.47
CA SER A 135 27.44 -3.62 19.69
C SER A 135 27.01 -2.95 18.38
N LYS A 136 27.90 -2.88 17.38
CA LYS A 136 27.61 -2.26 16.08
C LYS A 136 26.51 -3.03 15.34
N LEU A 137 26.58 -4.36 15.33
CA LEU A 137 25.54 -5.22 14.74
C LEU A 137 24.23 -5.12 15.53
N GLY A 138 24.30 -5.05 16.87
CA GLY A 138 23.13 -4.85 17.72
C GLY A 138 22.42 -3.52 17.45
N GLU A 139 23.16 -2.43 17.22
CA GLU A 139 22.60 -1.16 16.79
C GLU A 139 21.99 -1.22 15.38
N GLU A 140 22.63 -1.94 14.45
CA GLU A 140 22.11 -2.15 13.10
C GLU A 140 20.77 -2.88 13.13
N ILE A 141 20.66 -3.96 13.91
CA ILE A 141 19.41 -4.70 14.13
C ILE A 141 18.35 -3.75 14.69
N LYS A 142 18.65 -3.02 15.77
CA LYS A 142 17.68 -2.08 16.39
C LYS A 142 17.18 -1.03 15.41
N LYS A 143 18.08 -0.47 14.58
CA LYS A 143 17.73 0.55 13.58
C LYS A 143 16.86 -0.05 12.47
N LEU A 144 17.19 -1.25 12.00
CA LEU A 144 16.43 -1.92 10.95
C LEU A 144 15.07 -2.38 11.44
N ASP A 145 14.99 -2.99 12.63
CA ASP A 145 13.75 -3.45 13.25
C ASP A 145 12.79 -2.28 13.53
N ALA A 146 13.31 -1.18 14.07
CA ALA A 146 12.51 0.02 14.32
C ALA A 146 11.82 0.55 13.06
N VAL A 147 12.44 0.43 11.88
CA VAL A 147 11.93 0.97 10.61
C VAL A 147 11.15 -0.06 9.78
N LEU A 148 11.59 -1.31 9.76
CA LEU A 148 11.07 -2.35 8.86
C LEU A 148 10.24 -3.42 9.58
N GLY A 149 10.21 -3.42 10.91
CA GLY A 149 9.54 -4.47 11.70
C GLY A 149 8.07 -4.63 11.35
N GLY A 150 7.34 -3.53 11.14
CA GLY A 150 5.91 -3.57 10.81
C GLY A 150 5.57 -4.01 9.39
N ILE A 151 6.54 -4.01 8.46
CA ILE A 151 6.37 -4.51 7.09
C ILE A 151 7.09 -5.85 6.84
N ARG A 152 7.68 -6.45 7.89
CA ARG A 152 8.45 -7.70 7.78
C ARG A 152 7.65 -8.84 7.16
N LYS A 153 6.38 -8.98 7.55
CA LYS A 153 5.48 -10.05 7.07
C LYS A 153 4.84 -9.75 5.70
N MET A 154 5.16 -8.60 5.09
CA MET A 154 4.53 -8.14 3.86
C MET A 154 5.15 -8.86 2.66
N ARG A 155 4.36 -9.73 2.00
CA ARG A 155 4.81 -10.50 0.83
C ARG A 155 4.61 -9.77 -0.49
N ARG A 156 3.52 -9.03 -0.61
CA ARG A 156 3.11 -8.25 -1.78
C ARG A 156 2.79 -6.82 -1.37
N LEU A 157 2.62 -5.93 -2.34
CA LEU A 157 2.21 -4.55 -2.06
C LEU A 157 0.84 -4.52 -1.39
N PRO A 158 0.58 -3.53 -0.51
CA PRO A 158 -0.73 -3.37 0.11
C PRO A 158 -1.79 -2.95 -0.92
N GLY A 159 -3.05 -3.35 -0.72
CA GLY A 159 -4.15 -2.91 -1.57
C GLY A 159 -4.74 -1.56 -1.18
N ALA A 160 -4.46 -1.09 0.04
CA ALA A 160 -4.77 0.27 0.47
C ALA A 160 -3.78 0.74 1.54
N ILE A 161 -3.64 2.06 1.67
CA ILE A 161 -2.78 2.68 2.67
C ILE A 161 -3.61 3.62 3.53
N PHE A 162 -3.50 3.46 4.85
CA PHE A 162 -4.05 4.36 5.83
C PHE A 162 -2.96 5.29 6.37
N ILE A 163 -3.05 6.60 6.09
CA ILE A 163 -2.03 7.59 6.44
C ILE A 163 -2.53 8.54 7.53
N VAL A 164 -1.74 8.72 8.58
CA VAL A 164 -1.91 9.77 9.58
C VAL A 164 -0.99 10.94 9.22
N ASP A 165 -1.57 12.13 9.04
CA ASP A 165 -0.86 13.36 8.65
C ASP A 165 -0.17 13.27 7.26
N PRO A 166 -0.94 13.34 6.16
CA PRO A 166 -0.41 13.39 4.79
C PRO A 166 0.59 14.52 4.55
N HIS A 167 0.45 15.65 5.24
CA HIS A 167 1.39 16.77 5.12
C HIS A 167 2.79 16.40 5.61
N ARG A 168 2.87 15.52 6.61
CA ARG A 168 4.15 14.99 7.09
C ARG A 168 4.64 13.78 6.28
N GLU A 169 3.73 12.98 5.74
CA GLU A 169 4.03 11.77 4.98
C GLU A 169 3.97 11.97 3.44
N LEU A 170 4.43 13.11 2.94
CA LEU A 170 4.36 13.46 1.51
C LEU A 170 4.99 12.40 0.58
N ILE A 171 6.07 11.76 1.03
CA ILE A 171 6.75 10.73 0.25
C ILE A 171 5.88 9.48 0.14
N ALA A 172 5.19 9.08 1.22
CA ALA A 172 4.29 7.94 1.20
C ALA A 172 3.11 8.19 0.28
N VAL A 173 2.51 9.38 0.35
CA VAL A 173 1.41 9.82 -0.54
C VAL A 173 1.86 9.80 -1.99
N ALA A 174 3.01 10.40 -2.30
CA ALA A 174 3.54 10.45 -3.66
C ALA A 174 3.85 9.05 -4.24
N GLU A 175 4.42 8.15 -3.43
CA GLU A 175 4.68 6.78 -3.85
C GLU A 175 3.41 5.97 -4.08
N ALA A 176 2.42 6.12 -3.17
CA ALA A 176 1.13 5.45 -3.27
C ALA A 176 0.37 5.87 -4.52
N ARG A 177 0.28 7.18 -4.79
CA ARG A 177 -0.34 7.71 -6.01
C ARG A 177 0.35 7.23 -7.28
N ARG A 178 1.68 7.15 -7.29
CA ARG A 178 2.43 6.68 -8.46
C ARG A 178 2.16 5.21 -8.79
N LEU A 179 1.82 4.41 -7.79
CA LEU A 179 1.48 3.00 -7.92
C LEU A 179 -0.03 2.75 -7.96
N GLU A 180 -0.83 3.83 -8.00
CA GLU A 180 -2.30 3.76 -8.01
C GLU A 180 -2.88 2.97 -6.82
N ILE A 181 -2.18 3.00 -5.68
CA ILE A 181 -2.67 2.39 -4.45
C ILE A 181 -3.60 3.39 -3.75
N PRO A 182 -4.88 3.03 -3.49
CA PRO A 182 -5.83 3.89 -2.82
C PRO A 182 -5.36 4.37 -1.45
N ILE A 183 -5.59 5.65 -1.17
CA ILE A 183 -5.15 6.34 0.03
C ILE A 183 -6.36 6.72 0.86
N VAL A 184 -6.43 6.16 2.07
CA VAL A 184 -7.30 6.61 3.15
C VAL A 184 -6.45 7.44 4.08
N ALA A 185 -6.86 8.66 4.44
CA ALA A 185 -6.04 9.47 5.32
C ALA A 185 -6.82 10.29 6.33
N MET A 186 -6.23 10.38 7.52
CA MET A 186 -6.62 11.34 8.55
C MET A 186 -5.99 12.69 8.23
N THR A 187 -6.82 13.64 7.81
CA THR A 187 -6.40 14.96 7.35
C THR A 187 -6.81 16.05 8.33
N ASP A 188 -5.83 16.83 8.76
CA ASP A 188 -6.09 18.10 9.42
C ASP A 188 -6.15 19.24 8.37
N THR A 189 -6.57 20.41 8.81
CA THR A 189 -6.73 21.67 8.09
C THR A 189 -5.51 22.14 7.30
N ASN A 190 -4.30 21.65 7.56
CA ASN A 190 -3.08 21.98 6.81
C ASN A 190 -2.82 21.05 5.59
N CYS A 191 -3.53 19.94 5.48
CA CYS A 191 -3.33 18.94 4.44
C CYS A 191 -4.00 19.35 3.11
N ASP A 192 -3.55 18.78 1.99
CA ASP A 192 -4.22 18.91 0.68
C ASP A 192 -5.16 17.71 0.46
N PRO A 193 -6.50 17.90 0.43
CA PRO A 193 -7.45 16.81 0.27
C PRO A 193 -7.40 16.17 -1.13
N ASP A 194 -6.96 16.89 -2.16
CA ASP A 194 -6.98 16.42 -3.56
C ASP A 194 -6.02 15.24 -3.82
N GLN A 195 -5.07 15.00 -2.93
CA GLN A 195 -4.08 13.94 -3.06
C GLN A 195 -4.55 12.61 -2.45
N ILE A 196 -5.76 12.58 -1.89
CA ILE A 196 -6.26 11.51 -1.04
C ILE A 196 -7.62 11.06 -1.57
N ASP A 197 -7.80 9.76 -1.73
CA ASP A 197 -9.04 9.20 -2.28
C ASP A 197 -10.17 9.20 -1.23
N TRP A 198 -9.83 8.84 0.01
CA TRP A 198 -10.78 8.81 1.14
C TRP A 198 -10.29 9.71 2.27
N VAL A 199 -10.82 10.93 2.30
CA VAL A 199 -10.46 11.98 3.25
C VAL A 199 -11.24 11.78 4.55
N ILE A 200 -10.54 11.74 5.68
CA ILE A 200 -11.15 11.74 7.02
C ILE A 200 -10.73 13.04 7.72
N PRO A 201 -11.58 14.08 7.71
CA PRO A 201 -11.29 15.35 8.38
C PRO A 201 -11.21 15.15 9.89
N ALA A 202 -10.01 15.24 10.47
CA ALA A 202 -9.79 14.91 11.87
C ALA A 202 -8.45 15.47 12.39
N ASN A 203 -8.41 15.73 13.70
CA ASN A 203 -7.22 16.13 14.42
C ASN A 203 -6.14 15.02 14.45
N ASP A 204 -4.96 15.33 13.97
CA ASP A 204 -3.81 14.43 13.95
C ASP A 204 -2.78 14.68 15.09
N ASP A 205 -2.93 15.78 15.83
CA ASP A 205 -2.05 16.18 16.95
C ASP A 205 -2.49 15.55 18.28
N ALA A 206 -3.77 15.26 18.45
CA ALA A 206 -4.30 14.68 19.67
C ALA A 206 -4.16 13.14 19.68
N ILE A 207 -3.40 12.62 20.64
CA ILE A 207 -3.20 11.16 20.82
C ILE A 207 -4.55 10.42 20.93
N ARG A 208 -5.54 10.99 21.63
CA ARG A 208 -6.87 10.40 21.78
C ARG A 208 -7.64 10.33 20.45
N SER A 209 -7.52 11.37 19.61
CA SER A 209 -8.12 11.41 18.27
C SER A 209 -7.50 10.32 17.40
N VAL A 210 -6.16 10.29 17.32
CA VAL A 210 -5.46 9.29 16.51
C VAL A 210 -5.75 7.87 16.97
N LYS A 211 -5.74 7.62 18.30
CA LYS A 211 -6.07 6.30 18.85
C LYS A 211 -7.50 5.86 18.53
N LEU A 212 -8.46 6.78 18.57
CA LEU A 212 -9.85 6.48 18.24
C LEU A 212 -10.01 6.09 16.76
N ILE A 213 -9.50 6.92 15.84
CA ILE A 213 -9.61 6.67 14.41
C ILE A 213 -8.83 5.42 13.99
N CYS A 214 -7.57 5.28 14.41
CA CYS A 214 -6.78 4.07 14.15
C CYS A 214 -7.46 2.82 14.73
N GLY A 215 -8.08 2.93 15.90
CA GLY A 215 -8.85 1.87 16.52
C GLY A 215 -10.03 1.43 15.64
N MET A 216 -10.84 2.38 15.17
CA MET A 216 -11.99 2.10 14.30
C MET A 216 -11.58 1.44 12.98
N VAL A 217 -10.49 1.92 12.36
CA VAL A 217 -9.96 1.34 11.11
C VAL A 217 -9.44 -0.09 11.34
N ALA A 218 -8.72 -0.31 12.44
CA ALA A 218 -8.22 -1.64 12.80
C ALA A 218 -9.35 -2.62 13.13
N ASP A 219 -10.38 -2.17 13.84
CA ASP A 219 -11.54 -3.00 14.17
C ASP A 219 -12.33 -3.35 12.90
N ALA A 220 -12.47 -2.40 11.96
CA ALA A 220 -13.08 -2.65 10.66
C ALA A 220 -12.28 -3.68 9.83
N ALA A 221 -10.95 -3.56 9.79
CA ALA A 221 -10.08 -4.53 9.15
C ALA A 221 -10.15 -5.92 9.80
N SER A 222 -10.19 -5.98 11.14
CA SER A 222 -10.26 -7.25 11.88
C SER A 222 -11.58 -7.98 11.64
N VAL A 223 -12.71 -7.27 11.66
CA VAL A 223 -14.03 -7.84 11.34
C VAL A 223 -14.06 -8.37 9.92
N ALA A 224 -13.57 -7.59 8.95
CA ALA A 224 -13.50 -8.02 7.55
C ALA A 224 -12.61 -9.25 7.34
N GLN A 225 -11.51 -9.34 8.08
CA GLN A 225 -10.63 -10.52 8.05
C GLN A 225 -11.33 -11.77 8.61
N GLN A 226 -12.08 -11.62 9.71
CA GLN A 226 -12.86 -12.72 10.29
C GLN A 226 -13.97 -13.19 9.33
N GLU A 227 -14.70 -12.26 8.72
CA GLU A 227 -15.72 -12.56 7.71
C GLU A 227 -15.12 -13.30 6.50
N ARG A 228 -13.94 -12.89 6.05
CA ARG A 228 -13.24 -13.56 4.96
C ARG A 228 -12.80 -14.97 5.35
N GLN A 229 -12.26 -15.14 6.55
CA GLN A 229 -11.83 -16.46 7.02
C GLN A 229 -13.02 -17.42 7.12
N ALA A 230 -14.15 -16.97 7.68
CA ALA A 230 -15.37 -17.77 7.78
C ALA A 230 -15.87 -18.24 6.39
N LYS A 231 -15.85 -17.36 5.39
CA LYS A 231 -16.20 -17.74 4.01
C LYS A 231 -15.26 -18.78 3.41
N LEU A 232 -13.95 -18.65 3.64
CA LEU A 232 -12.97 -19.61 3.16
C LEU A 232 -13.14 -20.97 3.83
N ASP A 233 -13.47 -20.97 5.13
CA ASP A 233 -13.73 -22.20 5.88
C ASP A 233 -15.01 -22.89 5.37
N GLU A 234 -16.08 -22.12 5.11
CA GLU A 234 -17.32 -22.62 4.49
C GLU A 234 -17.10 -23.18 3.06
N GLU A 235 -16.29 -22.51 2.24
CA GLU A 235 -15.92 -22.99 0.91
C GLU A 235 -15.09 -24.28 0.97
N PHE A 236 -14.19 -24.39 1.95
CA PHE A 236 -13.40 -25.60 2.17
C PHE A 236 -14.26 -26.78 2.62
N GLU A 237 -15.20 -26.56 3.56
CA GLU A 237 -16.16 -27.58 3.99
C GLU A 237 -17.07 -28.04 2.84
N GLN A 238 -17.51 -27.12 1.97
CA GLN A 238 -18.29 -27.47 0.78
C GLN A 238 -17.49 -28.27 -0.24
N ALA A 239 -16.21 -27.95 -0.43
CA ALA A 239 -15.32 -28.71 -1.32
C ALA A 239 -15.05 -30.12 -0.78
N GLU A 240 -14.92 -30.28 0.54
CA GLU A 240 -14.73 -31.58 1.19
C GLU A 240 -16.01 -32.43 1.24
N ALA A 241 -17.19 -31.79 1.22
CA ALA A 241 -18.50 -32.46 1.17
C ALA A 241 -18.92 -32.93 -0.23
N LEU A 242 -18.15 -32.61 -1.28
CA LEU A 242 -18.36 -33.20 -2.61
C LEU A 242 -18.03 -34.70 -2.54
N PRO A 243 -18.91 -35.59 -3.08
CA PRO A 243 -18.63 -37.02 -3.07
C PRO A 243 -17.31 -37.29 -3.81
N PRO A 244 -16.52 -38.30 -3.37
CA PRO A 244 -15.32 -38.68 -4.09
C PRO A 244 -15.72 -38.97 -5.54
N VAL A 245 -15.01 -38.33 -6.47
CA VAL A 245 -15.15 -38.58 -7.90
C VAL A 245 -14.98 -40.08 -8.09
N ASP A 246 -16.02 -40.74 -8.59
CA ASP A 246 -16.00 -42.18 -8.81
C ASP A 246 -15.03 -42.48 -9.96
N GLU A 247 -13.77 -42.76 -9.63
CA GLU A 247 -12.73 -43.17 -10.59
C GLU A 247 -13.11 -44.45 -11.36
N THR A 248 -14.16 -45.17 -10.97
CA THR A 248 -14.55 -46.42 -11.63
C THR A 248 -15.34 -46.24 -12.93
N ALA A 249 -15.81 -45.03 -13.25
CA ALA A 249 -16.54 -44.77 -14.48
C ALA A 249 -15.68 -44.69 -15.77
N LEU A 250 -14.35 -44.78 -15.67
CA LEU A 250 -13.42 -44.70 -16.81
C LEU A 250 -12.69 -46.02 -17.14
N THR A 251 -13.14 -47.16 -16.61
CA THR A 251 -12.45 -48.46 -16.77
C THR A 251 -12.99 -49.36 -17.89
N SER A 252 -13.98 -48.90 -18.64
CA SER A 252 -14.55 -49.63 -19.78
C SER A 252 -13.72 -49.34 -21.05
N GLU A 253 -12.97 -50.33 -21.54
CA GLU A 253 -12.27 -50.26 -22.84
C GLU A 253 -13.22 -49.97 -24.02
N ALA A 254 -14.53 -50.19 -23.84
CA ALA A 254 -15.54 -49.93 -24.86
C ALA A 254 -15.78 -48.43 -25.09
N ASP A 255 -15.67 -47.59 -24.04
CA ASP A 255 -15.93 -46.15 -24.15
C ASP A 255 -14.73 -45.39 -24.74
N TYR A 256 -13.49 -45.86 -24.46
CA TYR A 256 -12.27 -45.31 -25.06
C TYR A 256 -12.20 -45.56 -26.58
N SER A 257 -12.64 -46.72 -27.04
CA SER A 257 -12.62 -47.05 -28.48
C SER A 257 -13.70 -46.29 -29.27
N ALA A 258 -14.85 -46.01 -28.65
CA ALA A 258 -15.90 -45.18 -29.25
C ALA A 258 -15.49 -43.70 -29.36
N ALA A 259 -14.86 -43.14 -28.32
CA ALA A 259 -14.38 -41.75 -28.31
C ALA A 259 -13.21 -41.48 -29.27
N LEU A 260 -12.35 -42.48 -29.52
CA LEU A 260 -11.29 -42.40 -30.54
C LEU A 260 -11.82 -42.49 -31.97
N ALA A 261 -12.93 -43.22 -32.19
CA ALA A 261 -13.53 -43.38 -33.50
C ALA A 261 -14.36 -42.16 -33.95
N THR A 262 -14.91 -41.38 -33.02
CA THR A 262 -15.67 -40.15 -33.30
C THR A 262 -14.82 -38.90 -33.45
N GLY A 263 -13.50 -38.98 -33.20
CA GLY A 263 -12.57 -37.86 -33.40
C GLY A 263 -12.69 -36.73 -32.37
N GLU A 264 -13.45 -36.94 -31.30
CA GLU A 264 -13.74 -35.93 -30.28
C GLU A 264 -12.58 -35.77 -29.26
N ALA A 265 -11.66 -36.75 -29.22
CA ALA A 265 -10.54 -36.79 -28.28
C ALA A 265 -9.22 -36.14 -28.78
N LEU A 266 -9.24 -35.37 -29.88
CA LEU A 266 -8.01 -34.72 -30.42
C LEU A 266 -8.02 -33.19 -30.42
N VAL A 267 -8.95 -32.54 -29.71
CA VAL A 267 -8.89 -31.08 -29.53
C VAL A 267 -8.42 -30.77 -28.11
N PHE A 268 -7.12 -30.92 -27.90
CA PHE A 268 -6.42 -30.21 -26.84
C PHE A 268 -6.12 -28.81 -27.40
N GLU A 269 -6.98 -27.84 -27.10
CA GLU A 269 -6.60 -26.43 -27.21
C GLU A 269 -5.74 -26.10 -26.00
N PRO A 270 -4.42 -25.90 -26.15
CA PRO A 270 -3.62 -25.37 -25.05
C PRO A 270 -4.14 -23.97 -24.73
N GLU A 271 -4.49 -23.72 -23.47
CA GLU A 271 -4.66 -22.34 -23.01
C GLU A 271 -3.36 -21.57 -23.29
N PRO A 272 -3.43 -20.33 -23.78
CA PRO A 272 -2.24 -19.53 -23.97
C PRO A 272 -1.57 -19.28 -22.62
N GLU A 273 -0.33 -19.75 -22.47
CA GLU A 273 0.55 -19.34 -21.37
C GLU A 273 0.78 -17.83 -21.47
N ASP A 274 0.18 -17.06 -20.56
CA ASP A 274 0.45 -15.64 -20.39
C ASP A 274 1.91 -15.42 -19.90
N ASP A 275 2.65 -14.66 -20.71
CA ASP A 275 3.48 -13.52 -20.30
C ASP A 275 4.87 -13.69 -19.64
N GLU A 276 5.62 -14.76 -19.89
CA GLU A 276 7.09 -14.73 -19.62
C GLU A 276 7.94 -14.43 -20.86
N ASP A 277 7.54 -14.88 -22.04
CA ASP A 277 8.32 -14.71 -23.27
C ASP A 277 8.11 -13.35 -23.97
N GLU A 278 6.94 -12.73 -23.84
CA GLU A 278 6.69 -11.36 -24.33
C GLU A 278 7.41 -10.32 -23.46
N GLU A 279 7.45 -10.47 -22.12
CA GLU A 279 8.25 -9.60 -21.26
C GLU A 279 9.77 -9.75 -21.53
N ARG A 280 10.23 -10.97 -21.83
CA ARG A 280 11.64 -11.23 -22.16
C ARG A 280 12.02 -10.65 -23.52
N LYS A 281 11.12 -10.72 -24.51
CA LYS A 281 11.29 -10.08 -25.83
C LYS A 281 11.17 -8.56 -25.74
N ALA A 282 10.29 -8.02 -24.90
CA ALA A 282 10.15 -6.59 -24.63
C ALA A 282 11.38 -6.02 -23.89
N ARG A 283 11.95 -6.77 -22.94
CA ARG A 283 13.25 -6.43 -22.30
C ARG A 283 14.41 -6.51 -23.27
N ALA A 284 14.46 -7.51 -24.15
CA ALA A 284 15.48 -7.63 -25.18
C ALA A 284 15.39 -6.49 -26.22
N ARG A 285 14.18 -6.10 -26.64
CA ARG A 285 13.95 -4.93 -27.50
C ARG A 285 14.31 -3.61 -26.83
N ARG A 286 13.98 -3.43 -25.54
CA ARG A 286 14.41 -2.25 -24.76
C ARG A 286 15.93 -2.18 -24.54
N ALA A 287 16.60 -3.32 -24.45
CA ALA A 287 18.06 -3.38 -24.29
C ALA A 287 18.80 -3.06 -25.61
N LEU A 288 18.31 -3.59 -26.75
CA LEU A 288 18.84 -3.28 -28.08
C LEU A 288 18.66 -1.81 -28.47
N HIS A 289 17.54 -1.19 -28.08
CA HIS A 289 17.28 0.24 -28.33
C HIS A 289 18.12 1.19 -27.45
N LEU A 290 18.87 0.66 -26.48
CA LEU A 290 19.76 1.44 -25.62
C LEU A 290 21.23 1.40 -26.08
N GLU A 291 21.60 0.47 -26.97
CA GLU A 291 22.95 0.34 -27.53
C GLU A 291 23.12 1.06 -28.89
N GLU A 292 22.04 1.33 -29.62
CA GLU A 292 22.05 2.19 -30.81
C GLU A 292 21.62 3.62 -30.43
N GLY A 293 22.53 4.34 -29.78
CA GLY A 293 22.36 5.76 -29.48
C GLY A 293 22.49 6.62 -30.74
N GLU A 294 21.38 6.87 -31.42
CA GLU A 294 21.22 8.09 -32.22
C GLU A 294 20.95 9.27 -31.24
N PRO A 295 21.70 10.38 -31.32
CA PRO A 295 21.50 11.48 -30.39
C PRO A 295 20.09 12.08 -30.57
N PRO A 296 19.46 12.58 -29.48
CA PRO A 296 18.09 13.06 -29.54
C PRO A 296 17.95 14.19 -30.56
N HIS A 297 16.93 14.07 -31.40
CA HIS A 297 16.50 15.09 -32.36
C HIS A 297 16.11 16.35 -31.58
N ASP A 298 16.95 17.37 -31.68
CA ASP A 298 16.76 18.69 -31.09
C ASP A 298 16.11 19.61 -32.15
N PRO A 299 14.80 19.91 -32.03
CA PRO A 299 14.07 20.69 -33.03
C PRO A 299 14.60 22.12 -33.18
N ASP A 300 15.32 22.65 -32.18
CA ASP A 300 15.89 24.00 -32.23
C ASP A 300 17.13 24.06 -33.14
N ARG A 301 17.90 22.97 -33.26
CA ARG A 301 19.08 22.88 -34.14
C ARG A 301 18.73 22.77 -35.63
N GLU A 302 17.59 22.18 -35.95
CA GLU A 302 17.10 22.10 -37.34
C GLU A 302 16.55 23.45 -37.82
N HIS A 303 15.95 24.22 -36.91
CA HIS A 303 15.52 25.58 -37.18
C HIS A 303 16.71 26.51 -37.46
N GLU A 304 17.79 26.42 -36.67
CA GLU A 304 19.01 27.20 -36.90
C GLU A 304 19.74 26.82 -38.21
N ARG A 305 19.73 25.54 -38.60
CA ARG A 305 20.29 25.08 -39.89
C ARG A 305 19.49 25.60 -41.09
N ASN A 306 18.15 25.53 -41.02
CA ASN A 306 17.28 26.01 -42.09
C ASN A 306 17.38 27.54 -42.28
N ILE A 307 17.57 28.31 -41.19
CA ILE A 307 17.81 29.75 -41.26
C ILE A 307 19.19 30.05 -41.89
N ALA A 308 20.22 29.26 -41.58
CA ALA A 308 21.56 29.43 -42.15
C ALA A 308 21.64 29.03 -43.64
N GLU A 309 20.83 28.08 -44.09
CA GLU A 309 20.75 27.69 -45.50
C GLU A 309 19.99 28.72 -46.36
N HIS A 310 18.90 29.29 -45.84
CA HIS A 310 18.18 30.39 -46.50
C HIS A 310 18.95 31.72 -46.55
N ALA A 311 20.01 31.88 -45.75
CA ALA A 311 20.88 33.05 -45.78
C ALA A 311 21.98 32.99 -46.85
N LYS A 312 22.15 31.84 -47.54
CA LYS A 312 23.20 31.62 -48.56
C LYS A 312 22.72 31.68 -50.01
N GLU A 313 21.43 31.87 -50.27
CA GLU A 313 20.95 32.13 -51.62
C GLU A 313 21.19 33.61 -52.00
N PRO A 314 21.95 33.91 -53.07
CA PRO A 314 22.05 35.26 -53.58
C PRO A 314 20.69 35.63 -54.21
N ARG A 315 20.05 36.66 -53.67
CA ARG A 315 18.83 37.23 -54.29
C ARG A 315 19.19 37.79 -55.69
N PRO A 316 18.36 37.54 -56.71
CA PRO A 316 18.52 38.13 -58.05
C PRO A 316 18.32 39.65 -58.06
#